data_AF-A0A521QG76-F1
#
_entry.id   AF-A0A521QG76-F1
#
_cell.length_a   1.000
_cell.length_b   1.000
_cell.length_c   1.000
_cell.angle_alpha   90.00
_cell.angle_beta   90.00
_cell.angle_gamma   90.00
#
_symmetry.space_group_name_H-M   'P 1'
#
loop_
_entity.id
_entity.type
_entity.pdbx_description
1 polymer ?
#
loop_
_entity_poly.entity_id
_entity_poly.type
_entity_poly.pdbx_seq_one_letter_code
_entity_poly.pdbx_strand_id
1 'polypeptide(L)'
;MRRDEPLRRSDDDEVIAMMMSVSTGAEYLAYAGSRGDELYCRVFCFDTAEKARAMQAWIDASGIESRPVPAPSNHPQLKVGRR
;
A
#
# COMPACT_ATOMS: atom_id res chain seq x y z
N MET A 1 -11.04 9.55 10.26
CA MET A 1 -12.42 9.09 9.96
C MET A 1 -12.28 7.79 9.19
N ARG A 2 -12.79 6.66 9.69
CA ARG A 2 -12.69 5.38 8.98
C ARG A 2 -13.61 5.39 7.77
N ARG A 3 -13.12 4.89 6.64
CA ARG A 3 -13.85 4.77 5.38
C ARG A 3 -14.34 3.34 5.24
N ASP A 4 -15.62 3.17 4.97
CA ASP A 4 -16.24 1.85 4.81
C ASP A 4 -16.09 1.30 3.38
N GLU A 5 -15.68 2.13 2.41
CA GLU A 5 -15.44 1.67 1.05
C GLU A 5 -14.10 0.92 0.93
N PRO A 6 -14.09 -0.24 0.25
CA PRO A 6 -12.87 -1.02 0.05
C PRO A 6 -11.76 -0.24 -0.65
N LEU A 7 -10.54 -0.74 -0.57
CA LEU A 7 -9.42 -0.22 -1.35
C LEU A 7 -9.74 -0.23 -2.85
N ARG A 8 -9.41 0.88 -3.51
CA ARG A 8 -9.55 1.13 -4.94
C ARG A 8 -8.20 1.53 -5.49
N ARG A 9 -8.06 1.47 -6.82
CA ARG A 9 -6.85 1.89 -7.52
C ARG A 9 -6.44 3.34 -7.21
N SER A 10 -7.41 4.23 -7.00
CA SER A 10 -7.14 5.62 -6.60
C SER A 10 -6.44 5.75 -5.24
N ASP A 11 -6.58 4.75 -4.36
CA ASP A 11 -5.87 4.73 -3.09
C ASP A 11 -4.38 4.39 -3.28
N ASP A 12 -4.03 3.63 -4.31
CA ASP A 12 -2.62 3.42 -4.67
C ASP A 12 -1.96 4.73 -5.11
N ASP A 13 -2.70 5.56 -5.86
CA ASP A 13 -2.23 6.88 -6.28
C ASP A 13 -1.99 7.79 -5.06
N GLU A 14 -2.88 7.74 -4.05
CA GLU A 14 -2.75 8.46 -2.77
C GLU A 14 -1.46 8.04 -2.04
N VAL A 15 -1.23 6.73 -1.91
CA VAL A 15 -0.03 6.17 -1.28
C VAL A 15 1.24 6.56 -2.02
N ILE A 16 1.22 6.48 -3.36
CA ILE A 16 2.38 6.82 -4.20
C ILE A 16 2.69 8.31 -4.08
N ALA A 17 1.68 9.17 -4.15
CA ALA A 17 1.86 10.61 -4.02
C ALA A 17 2.47 10.98 -2.66
N MET A 18 2.00 10.35 -1.58
CA MET A 18 2.55 10.61 -0.25
C MET A 18 3.98 10.10 -0.11
N MET A 19 4.26 8.88 -0.59
CA MET A 19 5.60 8.31 -0.57
C MET A 19 6.60 9.19 -1.35
N MET A 20 6.20 9.72 -2.51
CA MET A 20 7.02 10.66 -3.29
C MET A 20 7.23 11.99 -2.57
N SER A 21 6.22 12.46 -1.84
CA SER A 21 6.35 13.66 -1.01
C SER A 21 7.34 13.46 0.13
N VAL A 22 7.27 12.31 0.82
CA VAL A 22 8.15 11.97 1.95
C VAL A 22 9.59 11.68 1.50
N SER A 23 9.78 11.07 0.33
CA SER A 23 11.13 10.77 -0.16
C SER A 23 11.93 12.02 -0.50
N THR A 24 11.26 13.14 -0.76
CA THR A 24 11.86 14.44 -1.14
C THR A 24 12.89 14.31 -2.27
N GLY A 25 12.59 13.46 -3.26
CA GLY A 25 13.48 13.19 -4.39
C GLY A 25 14.64 12.23 -4.11
N ALA A 26 14.74 11.69 -2.90
CA ALA A 26 15.68 10.61 -2.58
C ALA A 26 15.14 9.25 -3.07
N GLU A 27 16.03 8.27 -3.14
CA GLU A 27 15.67 6.89 -3.42
C GLU A 27 14.78 6.30 -2.32
N TYR A 28 13.88 5.42 -2.72
CA TYR A 28 13.03 4.64 -1.82
C TYR A 28 12.87 3.24 -2.39
N LEU A 29 12.56 2.27 -1.53
CA LEU A 29 12.19 0.92 -1.93
C LEU A 29 10.74 0.65 -1.52
N ALA A 30 9.93 0.20 -2.47
CA ALA A 30 8.59 -0.29 -2.22
C ALA A 30 8.49 -1.77 -2.60
N TYR A 31 8.14 -2.62 -1.63
CA TYR A 31 7.87 -4.04 -1.87
C TYR A 31 6.39 -4.32 -1.63
N ALA A 32 5.76 -5.09 -2.52
CA ALA A 32 4.39 -5.56 -2.38
C ALA A 32 4.38 -7.09 -2.37
N GLY A 33 3.73 -7.68 -1.37
CA GLY A 33 3.64 -9.13 -1.21
C GLY A 33 2.51 -9.53 -0.28
N SER A 34 2.58 -10.78 0.18
CA SER A 34 1.69 -11.31 1.22
C SER A 34 2.44 -11.46 2.54
N ARG A 35 1.73 -11.27 3.65
CA ARG A 35 2.22 -11.55 5.00
C ARG A 35 1.25 -12.51 5.68
N GLY A 36 1.55 -13.80 5.63
CA GLY A 36 0.57 -14.83 6.02
C GLY A 36 -0.66 -14.76 5.11
N ASP A 37 -1.84 -14.64 5.70
CA ASP A 37 -3.12 -14.49 4.98
C ASP A 37 -3.43 -13.03 4.58
N GLU A 38 -2.59 -12.08 4.97
CA GLU A 38 -2.74 -10.68 4.56
C GLU A 38 -2.36 -10.53 3.09
N LEU A 39 -3.31 -10.05 2.29
CA LEU A 39 -3.09 -9.69 0.89
C LEU A 39 -2.73 -8.20 0.79
N TYR A 40 -1.95 -7.84 -0.22
CA TYR A 40 -1.55 -6.45 -0.50
C TYR A 40 -0.70 -5.79 0.62
N CYS A 41 0.13 -6.56 1.32
CA CYS A 41 1.09 -5.99 2.25
C CYS A 41 2.16 -5.21 1.50
N ARG A 42 2.30 -3.92 1.84
CA ARG A 42 3.32 -3.04 1.26
C ARG A 42 4.33 -2.66 2.34
N VAL A 43 5.61 -2.74 2.01
CA VAL A 43 6.71 -2.26 2.86
C VAL A 43 7.42 -1.13 2.14
N PHE A 44 7.61 -0.02 2.84
CA PHE A 44 8.31 1.16 2.35
C PHE A 44 9.60 1.37 3.14
N CYS A 45 10.74 1.38 2.46
CA CYS A 45 12.03 1.71 3.05
C CYS A 45 12.48 3.08 2.56
N PHE A 46 12.97 3.90 3.48
CA PHE A 46 13.52 5.23 3.23
C PHE A 46 14.98 5.30 3.70
N ASP A 47 15.71 6.25 3.14
CA ASP A 47 17.10 6.56 3.47
C ASP A 47 17.29 7.06 4.91
N THR A 48 16.24 7.64 5.52
CA THR A 48 16.28 8.11 6.91
C THR A 48 15.11 7.60 7.75
N ALA A 49 15.36 7.44 9.05
CA ALA A 49 14.33 7.09 10.01
C ALA A 49 13.26 8.17 10.16
N GLU A 50 13.60 9.44 9.89
CA GLU A 50 12.65 10.57 9.95
C GLU A 50 11.59 10.46 8.86
N LYS A 51 12.01 10.12 7.63
CA LYS A 51 11.10 9.88 6.52
C LYS A 51 10.22 8.65 6.75
N ALA A 52 10.80 7.56 7.27
CA ALA A 52 10.02 6.39 7.65
C ALA A 52 8.95 6.72 8.71
N ARG A 53 9.29 7.52 9.73
CA ARG A 53 8.32 7.99 10.73
C ARG A 53 7.26 8.91 10.14
N ALA A 54 7.61 9.79 9.22
CA ALA A 54 6.66 10.66 8.53
C ALA A 54 5.64 9.84 7.73
N MET A 55 6.10 8.82 7.01
CA MET A 55 5.21 7.90 6.29
C MET A 55 4.29 7.14 7.25
N GLN A 56 4.83 6.62 8.37
CA GLN A 56 4.02 5.93 9.36
C GLN A 56 2.95 6.84 9.96
N ALA A 57 3.31 8.07 10.34
CA ALA A 57 2.36 9.04 10.87
C ALA A 57 1.24 9.36 9.88
N TRP A 58 1.55 9.40 8.58
CA TRP A 58 0.52 9.57 7.56
C TRP A 58 -0.37 8.32 7.41
N ILE A 59 0.17 7.11 7.47
CA ILE A 59 -0.63 5.87 7.44
C ILE A 59 -1.64 5.87 8.60
N ASP A 60 -1.16 6.17 9.80
CA ASP A 60 -1.98 6.21 11.02
C ASP A 60 -3.09 7.27 10.91
N ALA A 61 -2.78 8.44 10.32
CA ALA A 61 -3.73 9.53 10.14
C ALA A 61 -4.75 9.29 9.02
N SER A 62 -4.31 8.70 7.89
CA SER A 62 -5.15 8.43 6.71
C SER A 62 -6.11 7.26 6.93
N GLY A 63 -5.80 6.38 7.89
CA GLY A 63 -6.54 5.14 8.16
C GLY A 63 -6.50 4.15 7.00
N ILE A 64 -5.57 4.30 6.06
CA ILE A 64 -5.51 3.51 4.82
C ILE A 64 -5.31 2.02 5.08
N GLU A 65 -4.54 1.68 6.13
CA GLU A 65 -4.32 0.30 6.57
C GLU A 65 -5.60 -0.40 7.04
N SER A 66 -6.60 0.37 7.47
CA SER A 66 -7.85 -0.15 8.02
C SER A 66 -8.98 -0.18 6.99
N ARG A 67 -8.73 0.24 5.75
CA ARG A 67 -9.74 0.21 4.68
C ARG A 67 -10.03 -1.25 4.30
N PRO A 68 -11.30 -1.61 4.02
CA PRO A 68 -11.64 -2.99 3.69
C PRO A 68 -10.92 -3.50 2.45
N VAL A 69 -10.58 -4.79 2.45
CA VAL A 69 -10.01 -5.45 1.26
C VAL A 69 -11.10 -5.53 0.18
N PRO A 70 -10.79 -5.23 -1.09
CA PRO A 70 -11.75 -5.38 -2.18
C PRO A 70 -12.21 -6.83 -2.32
N ALA A 71 -13.47 -7.02 -2.71
CA ALA A 71 -14.02 -8.34 -2.95
C ALA A 71 -13.18 -9.08 -4.02
N PRO A 72 -12.99 -10.40 -3.87
CA PRO A 72 -12.33 -11.21 -4.89
C PRO A 72 -12.97 -10.98 -6.26
N SER A 73 -12.14 -10.78 -7.27
CA SER A 73 -12.61 -10.68 -8.65
C SER A 73 -13.20 -12.02 -9.09
N ASN A 74 -14.47 -12.02 -9.55
CA ASN A 74 -15.09 -13.18 -10.19
C ASN A 74 -14.66 -13.34 -11.67
N HIS A 75 -13.78 -12.48 -12.17
CA HIS A 75 -13.27 -12.61 -13.52
C HIS A 75 -12.33 -13.82 -13.63
N PRO A 76 -12.38 -14.59 -14.73
CA PRO A 76 -11.47 -15.71 -14.92
C PRO A 76 -10.03 -15.21 -14.90
N GLN A 77 -9.30 -15.56 -13.83
CA GLN A 77 -7.88 -15.25 -13.71
C GLN A 77 -7.11 -16.08 -14.73
N LEU A 78 -6.27 -15.44 -15.53
CA LEU A 78 -5.40 -16.11 -16.48
C LEU A 78 -4.41 -16.99 -15.68
N LYS A 79 -4.66 -18.31 -15.67
CA LYS A 79 -3.73 -19.26 -15.06
C LYS A 79 -2.63 -19.54 -16.07
N VAL A 80 -1.44 -18.98 -15.85
CA VAL A 80 -0.24 -19.44 -16.57
C VAL A 80 0.01 -20.88 -16.17
N GLY A 81 0.13 -21.77 -17.16
CA GLY A 81 0.08 -23.23 -17.00
C GLY A 81 0.98 -23.76 -15.88
N ARG A 82 0.44 -24.72 -15.12
CA ARG A 82 1.19 -25.47 -14.11
C ARG A 82 2.29 -26.28 -14.82
N ARG A 83 3.54 -26.13 -14.36
CA ARG A 83 4.58 -27.14 -14.58
C ARG A 83 4.45 -28.23 -13.53
#